data_AF-A0A5C6CU26-F1
#
_entry.id   AF-A0A5C6CU26-F1
#
_cell.length_a   1.000
_cell.length_b   1.000
_cell.length_c   1.000
_cell.angle_alpha   90.00
_cell.angle_beta   90.00
_cell.angle_gamma   90.00
#
_symmetry.space_group_name_H-M   'P 1'
#
loop_
_entity.id
_entity.type
_entity.pdbx_description
1 polymer ?
#
loop_
_entity_poly.entity_id
_entity_poly.type
_entity_poly.pdbx_seq_one_letter_code
_entity_poly.pdbx_strand_id
1 'polypeptide(L)'
;MSIERRRGTLKQYVTTVERVNGRLRKRYIGSMDDPVVSYLMRTKTLANANRAAREADLRNEIEIATKLEHHFVRLEKWSAGWLVTDGLVQLIDSDTLTQTPSTAITMKPPRIKRFKQTCRLANQGDEVAKQELEGWIAATPGLYAEATSLVAIARDELLKFASGSPETEALLRSKLDGISASLSEEVDDGIGRLYAEAVSLAWMDMMRCGIGALRVSTDTKTAKYWDAATDRATRRWTRIQAEYQKYLKQVRKRSTS
;
A
#
# COMPACT_ATOMS: atom_id res chain seq x y z
N MET A 1 40.71 -3.33 3.18
CA MET A 1 42.02 -2.91 3.71
C MET A 1 42.04 -3.36 5.15
N SER A 2 43.16 -3.88 5.61
CA SER A 2 43.35 -4.37 6.97
C SER A 2 44.59 -3.74 7.57
N ILE A 3 44.53 -3.50 8.87
CA ILE A 3 45.68 -3.05 9.65
C ILE A 3 46.38 -4.30 10.18
N GLU A 4 47.68 -4.35 9.98
CA GLU A 4 48.51 -5.44 10.47
C GLU A 4 49.68 -4.91 11.25
N ARG A 5 50.02 -5.64 12.31
CA ARG A 5 51.17 -5.36 13.13
C ARG A 5 52.32 -6.25 12.68
N ARG A 6 53.46 -5.64 12.37
CA ARG A 6 54.64 -6.42 12.00
C ARG A 6 55.25 -7.03 13.26
N ARG A 7 55.50 -8.34 13.26
CA ARG A 7 56.11 -9.06 14.39
C ARG A 7 57.41 -8.37 14.82
N GLY A 8 57.54 -8.12 16.12
CA GLY A 8 58.72 -7.45 16.71
C GLY A 8 58.72 -5.91 16.64
N THR A 9 57.65 -5.27 16.16
CA THR A 9 57.54 -3.79 16.15
C THR A 9 56.19 -3.29 16.69
N LEU A 10 56.16 -2.06 17.21
CA LEU A 10 54.91 -1.37 17.57
C LEU A 10 54.19 -0.79 16.34
N LYS A 11 54.87 -0.73 15.18
CA LYS A 11 54.36 -0.07 13.97
C LYS A 11 53.22 -0.86 13.33
N GLN A 12 52.17 -0.13 12.99
CA GLN A 12 51.00 -0.65 12.27
C GLN A 12 51.10 -0.29 10.79
N TYR A 13 50.60 -1.20 9.97
CA TYR A 13 50.72 -1.13 8.52
C TYR A 13 49.40 -1.45 7.85
N VAL A 14 49.05 -0.68 6.84
CA VAL A 14 47.84 -0.89 6.06
C VAL A 14 48.16 -1.79 4.87
N THR A 15 47.38 -2.84 4.72
CA THR A 15 47.45 -3.77 3.58
C THR A 15 46.10 -3.83 2.87
N THR A 16 46.14 -4.10 1.57
CA THR A 16 44.96 -4.38 0.75
C THR A 16 45.12 -5.73 0.08
N VAL A 17 44.02 -6.44 -0.12
CA VAL A 17 44.01 -7.71 -0.84
C VAL A 17 43.32 -7.44 -2.16
N GLU A 18 44.02 -7.72 -3.26
CA GLU A 18 43.57 -7.48 -4.63
C GLU A 18 43.73 -8.77 -5.43
N ARG A 19 42.83 -9.00 -6.39
CA ARG A 19 42.89 -10.17 -7.27
C ARG A 19 43.69 -9.82 -8.51
N VAL A 20 44.82 -10.49 -8.71
CA VAL A 20 45.71 -10.31 -9.87
C VAL A 20 45.84 -11.66 -10.55
N ASN A 21 45.44 -11.74 -11.83
CA ASN A 21 45.42 -12.98 -12.62
C ASN A 21 44.70 -14.13 -11.91
N GLY A 22 43.50 -13.85 -11.35
CA GLY A 22 42.67 -14.84 -10.66
C GLY A 22 43.11 -15.20 -9.23
N ARG A 23 44.33 -14.86 -8.82
CA ARG A 23 44.88 -15.14 -7.48
C ARG A 23 44.75 -13.93 -6.55
N LEU A 24 44.41 -14.17 -5.28
CA LEU A 24 44.41 -13.13 -4.26
C LEU A 24 45.86 -12.82 -3.87
N ARG A 25 46.26 -11.55 -4.03
CA ARG A 25 47.56 -11.05 -3.58
C ARG A 25 47.37 -9.94 -2.58
N LYS A 26 48.20 -9.94 -1.56
CA LYS A 26 48.22 -8.92 -0.53
C LYS A 26 49.27 -7.88 -0.88
N ARG A 27 48.84 -6.64 -1.03
CA ARG A 27 49.67 -5.49 -1.34
C ARG A 27 49.79 -4.61 -0.10
N TYR A 28 51.02 -4.24 0.21
CA TYR A 28 51.31 -3.28 1.25
C TYR A 28 51.08 -1.86 0.72
N ILE A 29 50.37 -1.03 1.48
CA ILE A 29 50.07 0.35 1.12
C ILE A 29 51.06 1.30 1.81
N GLY A 30 51.25 1.14 3.12
CA GLY A 30 52.12 2.03 3.90
C GLY A 30 51.91 1.88 5.41
N SER A 31 52.65 2.68 6.17
CA SER A 31 52.49 2.74 7.64
C SER A 31 51.22 3.52 8.00
N MET A 32 50.58 3.14 9.10
CA MET A 32 49.39 3.85 9.60
C MET A 32 49.72 5.29 10.02
N ASP A 33 50.97 5.52 10.47
CA ASP A 33 51.46 6.84 10.88
C ASP A 33 51.67 7.81 9.69
N ASP A 34 51.63 7.30 8.45
CA ASP A 34 51.67 8.14 7.25
C ASP A 34 50.31 8.83 7.04
N PRO A 35 50.25 10.17 6.99
CA PRO A 35 49.01 10.92 6.87
C PRO A 35 48.22 10.57 5.60
N VAL A 36 48.90 10.23 4.49
CA VAL A 36 48.25 9.84 3.23
C VAL A 36 47.58 8.48 3.38
N VAL A 37 48.24 7.54 4.02
CA VAL A 37 47.72 6.19 4.28
C VAL A 37 46.54 6.23 5.25
N SER A 38 46.65 7.06 6.30
CA SER A 38 45.57 7.31 7.26
C SER A 38 44.33 7.92 6.58
N TYR A 39 44.52 8.90 5.69
CA TYR A 39 43.44 9.48 4.89
C TYR A 39 42.77 8.45 3.96
N LEU A 40 43.55 7.62 3.25
CA LEU A 40 43.02 6.54 2.40
C LEU A 40 42.21 5.50 3.18
N MET A 41 42.65 5.16 4.40
CA MET A 41 41.87 4.31 5.29
C MET A 41 40.57 4.98 5.72
N ARG A 42 40.61 6.25 6.14
CA ARG A 42 39.42 6.98 6.59
C ARG A 42 38.38 7.12 5.48
N THR A 43 38.81 7.47 4.27
CA THR A 43 37.93 7.57 3.10
C THR A 43 37.29 6.23 2.75
N LYS A 44 38.05 5.14 2.77
CA LYS A 44 37.50 3.79 2.53
C LYS A 44 36.52 3.36 3.62
N THR A 45 36.82 3.63 4.89
CA THR A 45 35.93 3.34 6.01
C THR A 45 34.64 4.13 5.88
N LEU A 46 34.72 5.43 5.54
CA LEU A 46 33.55 6.28 5.32
C LEU A 46 32.72 5.81 4.12
N ALA A 47 33.35 5.42 3.02
CA ALA A 47 32.66 4.85 1.87
C ALA A 47 31.94 3.53 2.21
N ASN A 48 32.59 2.65 2.99
CA ASN A 48 31.98 1.41 3.46
C ASN A 48 30.81 1.68 4.43
N ALA A 49 30.96 2.64 5.35
CA ALA A 49 29.91 3.03 6.27
C ALA A 49 28.70 3.61 5.52
N ASN A 50 28.93 4.48 4.54
CA ASN A 50 27.88 5.04 3.69
C ASN A 50 27.18 3.95 2.86
N ARG A 51 27.91 2.97 2.34
CA ARG A 51 27.30 1.83 1.64
C ARG A 51 26.45 0.98 2.60
N ALA A 52 26.97 0.66 3.79
CA ALA A 52 26.25 -0.13 4.78
C ALA A 52 24.98 0.58 5.26
N ALA A 53 25.04 1.89 5.50
CA ALA A 53 23.88 2.72 5.84
C ALA A 53 22.82 2.66 4.74
N ARG A 54 23.20 2.90 3.47
CA ARG A 54 22.29 2.81 2.32
C ARG A 54 21.66 1.43 2.17
N GLU A 55 22.43 0.36 2.38
CA GLU A 55 21.89 -1.01 2.34
C GLU A 55 20.89 -1.29 3.47
N ALA A 56 21.12 -0.74 4.66
CA ALA A 56 20.19 -0.85 5.79
C ALA A 56 18.89 -0.07 5.50
N ASP A 57 19.01 1.16 4.98
CA ASP A 57 17.86 2.00 4.61
C ASP A 57 16.99 1.30 3.55
N LEU A 58 17.61 0.72 2.51
CA LEU A 58 16.89 -0.01 1.47
C LEU A 58 16.16 -1.25 2.02
N ARG A 59 16.76 -1.99 2.95
CA ARG A 59 16.10 -3.14 3.57
C ARG A 59 14.89 -2.71 4.40
N ASN A 60 15.05 -1.64 5.19
CA ASN A 60 13.96 -1.08 5.97
C ASN A 60 12.81 -0.59 5.06
N GLU A 61 13.14 0.07 3.95
CA GLU A 61 12.17 0.52 2.96
C GLU A 61 11.37 -0.64 2.35
N ILE A 62 12.04 -1.75 2.00
CA ILE A 62 11.38 -2.97 1.50
C ILE A 62 10.46 -3.60 2.56
N GLU A 63 10.89 -3.64 3.82
CA GLU A 63 10.08 -4.19 4.90
C GLU A 63 8.79 -3.38 5.09
N ILE A 64 8.90 -2.05 5.14
CA ILE A 64 7.73 -1.18 5.28
C ILE A 64 6.84 -1.28 4.03
N ALA A 65 7.42 -1.31 2.83
CA ALA A 65 6.68 -1.49 1.58
C ALA A 65 5.89 -2.80 1.56
N THR A 66 6.44 -3.87 2.14
CA THR A 66 5.76 -5.17 2.25
C THR A 66 4.58 -5.12 3.23
N LYS A 67 4.72 -4.40 4.35
CA LYS A 67 3.60 -4.17 5.28
C LYS A 67 2.47 -3.42 4.59
N LEU A 68 2.82 -2.31 3.93
CA LEU A 68 1.88 -1.49 3.16
C LEU A 68 1.17 -2.30 2.06
N GLU A 69 1.89 -3.24 1.41
CA GLU A 69 1.32 -4.13 0.40
C GLU A 69 0.10 -4.90 0.93
N HIS A 70 0.11 -5.35 2.19
CA HIS A 70 -1.02 -6.07 2.78
C HIS A 70 -2.29 -5.21 2.88
N HIS A 71 -2.16 -3.92 3.19
CA HIS A 71 -3.30 -2.99 3.24
C HIS A 71 -3.92 -2.83 1.86
N PHE A 72 -3.11 -2.68 0.81
CA PHE A 72 -3.59 -2.59 -0.56
C PHE A 72 -4.21 -3.88 -1.10
N VAL A 73 -3.69 -5.06 -0.73
CA VAL A 73 -4.35 -6.34 -1.06
C VAL A 73 -5.71 -6.45 -0.39
N ARG A 74 -5.84 -5.99 0.86
CA ARG A 74 -7.14 -5.97 1.54
C ARG A 74 -8.09 -4.99 0.88
N LEU A 75 -7.60 -3.80 0.52
CA LEU A 75 -8.39 -2.77 -0.15
C LEU A 75 -8.95 -3.27 -1.49
N GLU A 76 -8.13 -3.93 -2.31
CA GLU A 76 -8.55 -4.57 -3.57
C GLU A 76 -9.68 -5.59 -3.35
N LYS A 77 -9.55 -6.45 -2.34
CA LYS A 77 -10.56 -7.46 -2.04
C LYS A 77 -11.88 -6.83 -1.57
N TRP A 78 -11.78 -5.77 -0.77
CA TRP A 78 -12.95 -5.04 -0.26
C TRP A 78 -13.66 -4.25 -1.36
N SER A 79 -12.92 -3.59 -2.25
CA SER A 79 -13.51 -2.81 -3.35
C SER A 79 -14.31 -3.68 -4.32
N ALA A 80 -13.99 -4.97 -4.46
CA ALA A 80 -14.81 -5.90 -5.25
C ALA A 80 -16.17 -6.22 -4.59
N GLY A 81 -16.31 -6.00 -3.28
CA GLY A 81 -17.52 -6.25 -2.50
C GLY A 81 -18.45 -5.05 -2.37
N TRP A 82 -17.97 -3.82 -2.59
CA TRP A 82 -18.77 -2.61 -2.32
C TRP A 82 -19.99 -2.43 -3.21
N LEU A 83 -19.96 -2.95 -4.44
CA LEU A 83 -21.15 -3.04 -5.31
C LEU A 83 -22.30 -3.83 -4.66
N VAL A 84 -21.97 -4.87 -3.91
CA VAL A 84 -22.97 -5.67 -3.19
C VAL A 84 -23.51 -4.88 -2.01
N THR A 85 -22.67 -4.08 -1.34
CA THR A 85 -23.09 -3.28 -0.18
C THR A 85 -23.92 -2.05 -0.57
N ASP A 86 -23.62 -1.41 -1.71
CA ASP A 86 -24.43 -0.33 -2.30
C ASP A 86 -25.87 -0.77 -2.58
N GLY A 87 -26.02 -1.94 -3.21
CA GLY A 87 -27.35 -2.51 -3.48
C GLY A 87 -28.18 -2.76 -2.22
N LEU A 88 -27.55 -2.91 -1.04
CA LEU A 88 -28.25 -3.09 0.24
C LEU A 88 -28.76 -1.77 0.81
N VAL A 89 -27.96 -0.72 0.71
CA VAL A 89 -28.31 0.59 1.27
C VAL A 89 -29.46 1.20 0.49
N GLN A 90 -29.44 1.06 -0.83
CA GLN A 90 -30.55 1.52 -1.67
C GLN A 90 -31.86 0.78 -1.39
N LEU A 91 -31.81 -0.50 -1.03
CA LEU A 91 -32.99 -1.26 -0.60
C LEU A 91 -33.59 -0.71 0.71
N ILE A 92 -32.77 -0.12 1.58
CA ILE A 92 -33.22 0.50 2.83
C ILE A 92 -33.74 1.92 2.58
N ASP A 93 -33.00 2.73 1.80
CA ASP A 93 -33.35 4.14 1.59
C ASP A 93 -34.60 4.34 0.72
N SER A 94 -34.92 3.37 -0.14
CA SER A 94 -36.18 3.38 -0.91
C SER A 94 -37.42 3.02 -0.09
N ASP A 95 -37.26 2.61 1.18
CA ASP A 95 -38.35 2.24 2.10
C ASP A 95 -38.47 3.22 3.29
N THR A 96 -38.40 4.53 3.03
CA THR A 96 -38.83 5.52 4.03
C THR A 96 -40.35 5.55 4.12
N LEU A 97 -40.90 4.66 4.97
CA LEU A 97 -41.99 4.93 5.93
C LEU A 97 -42.34 3.63 6.68
N THR A 98 -41.63 3.31 7.76
CA THR A 98 -42.21 3.27 9.12
C THR A 98 -41.18 2.77 10.15
N GLN A 99 -41.09 3.51 11.24
CA GLN A 99 -40.31 3.19 12.44
C GLN A 99 -40.75 1.85 13.05
N THR A 100 -39.82 1.07 13.60
CA THR A 100 -39.94 0.45 14.94
C THR A 100 -38.59 -0.12 15.41
N PRO A 101 -38.42 -0.31 16.74
CA PRO A 101 -37.11 -0.28 17.37
C PRO A 101 -36.33 -1.57 17.23
N SER A 102 -35.01 -1.38 17.23
CA SER A 102 -33.96 -2.37 17.45
C SER A 102 -34.35 -3.46 18.47
N THR A 103 -34.62 -4.65 17.98
CA THR A 103 -34.30 -5.88 18.70
C THR A 103 -33.06 -6.48 18.05
N ALA A 104 -31.93 -6.37 18.74
CA ALA A 104 -30.68 -7.02 18.40
C ALA A 104 -30.86 -8.55 18.46
N ILE A 105 -31.36 -9.13 17.37
CA ILE A 105 -31.24 -10.55 17.12
C ILE A 105 -29.85 -10.76 16.54
N THR A 106 -28.98 -11.42 17.30
CA THR A 106 -27.69 -11.94 16.83
C THR A 106 -27.92 -12.97 15.71
N MET A 107 -28.23 -12.48 14.51
CA MET A 107 -28.27 -13.29 13.30
C MET A 107 -26.84 -13.49 12.81
N LYS A 108 -26.41 -14.75 12.70
CA LYS A 108 -25.13 -15.08 12.05
C LYS A 108 -25.17 -14.59 10.60
N PRO A 109 -24.09 -13.94 10.10
CA PRO A 109 -24.05 -13.45 8.73
C PRO A 109 -24.21 -14.63 7.75
N PRO A 110 -25.05 -14.49 6.72
CA PRO A 110 -25.33 -15.56 5.77
C PRO A 110 -24.14 -15.79 4.83
N ARG A 111 -24.11 -16.98 4.21
CA ARG A 111 -23.18 -17.25 3.10
C ARG A 111 -23.53 -16.36 1.90
N ILE A 112 -22.52 -15.85 1.19
CA ILE A 112 -22.63 -14.95 0.01
C ILE A 112 -23.70 -15.38 -1.01
N LYS A 113 -23.88 -16.69 -1.25
CA LYS A 113 -24.90 -17.18 -2.19
C LYS A 113 -26.33 -16.92 -1.70
N ARG A 114 -26.61 -17.20 -0.42
CA ARG A 114 -27.91 -16.93 0.21
C ARG A 114 -28.15 -15.44 0.23
N PHE A 115 -27.14 -14.67 0.61
CA PHE A 115 -27.20 -13.21 0.60
C PHE A 115 -27.63 -12.64 -0.75
N LYS A 116 -26.93 -13.01 -1.84
CA LYS A 116 -27.26 -12.56 -3.20
C LYS A 116 -28.66 -12.98 -3.65
N GLN A 117 -29.11 -14.16 -3.21
CA GLN A 117 -30.45 -14.65 -3.51
C GLN A 117 -31.51 -13.82 -2.77
N THR A 118 -31.30 -13.53 -1.49
CA THR A 118 -32.17 -12.67 -0.69
C THR A 118 -32.22 -11.24 -1.26
N CYS A 119 -31.09 -10.65 -1.67
CA CYS A 119 -31.09 -9.35 -2.38
C CYS A 119 -31.90 -9.38 -3.68
N ARG A 120 -31.81 -10.48 -4.45
CA ARG A 120 -32.56 -10.63 -5.69
C ARG A 120 -34.07 -10.73 -5.43
N LEU A 121 -34.47 -11.44 -4.38
CA LEU A 121 -35.88 -11.58 -3.98
C LEU A 121 -36.44 -10.26 -3.43
N ALA A 122 -35.67 -9.55 -2.60
CA ALA A 122 -36.05 -8.21 -2.12
C ALA A 122 -36.24 -7.22 -3.27
N ASN A 123 -35.35 -7.23 -4.27
CA ASN A 123 -35.49 -6.44 -5.50
C ASN A 123 -36.73 -6.80 -6.35
N GLN A 124 -37.29 -7.99 -6.15
CA GLN A 124 -38.52 -8.44 -6.81
C GLN A 124 -39.78 -8.11 -6.00
N GLY A 125 -39.65 -7.41 -4.87
CA GLY A 125 -40.77 -7.02 -4.00
C GLY A 125 -41.12 -8.06 -2.91
N ASP A 126 -40.22 -9.00 -2.61
CA ASP A 126 -40.42 -9.96 -1.52
C ASP A 126 -40.13 -9.31 -0.15
N GLU A 127 -41.19 -9.06 0.61
CA GLU A 127 -41.15 -8.40 1.93
C GLU A 127 -40.44 -9.24 3.00
N VAL A 128 -40.46 -10.58 2.89
CA VAL A 128 -39.74 -11.45 3.83
C VAL A 128 -38.24 -11.35 3.61
N ALA A 129 -37.82 -11.27 2.35
CA ALA A 129 -36.42 -11.09 1.98
C ALA A 129 -35.88 -9.72 2.41
N LYS A 130 -36.71 -8.67 2.33
CA LYS A 130 -36.37 -7.33 2.84
C LYS A 130 -36.13 -7.33 4.36
N GLN A 131 -37.05 -7.89 5.13
CA GLN A 131 -36.91 -7.99 6.60
C GLN A 131 -35.67 -8.81 7.01
N GLU A 132 -35.34 -9.87 6.26
CA GLU A 132 -34.13 -10.66 6.51
C GLU A 132 -32.84 -9.85 6.25
N LEU A 133 -32.84 -9.00 5.22
CA LEU A 133 -31.74 -8.08 4.91
C LEU A 133 -31.57 -6.99 5.96
N GLU A 134 -32.66 -6.37 6.39
CA GLU A 134 -32.68 -5.39 7.48
C GLU A 134 -32.14 -5.99 8.78
N GLY A 135 -32.54 -7.22 9.11
CA GLY A 135 -32.03 -7.96 10.26
C GLY A 135 -30.51 -8.19 10.21
N TRP A 136 -29.95 -8.50 9.03
CA TRP A 136 -28.50 -8.66 8.87
C TRP A 136 -27.72 -7.34 8.97
N ILE A 137 -28.30 -6.25 8.48
CA ILE A 137 -27.67 -4.93 8.51
C ILE A 137 -27.71 -4.36 9.93
N ALA A 138 -28.86 -4.49 10.62
CA ALA A 138 -29.01 -4.15 12.03
C ALA A 138 -28.13 -5.00 12.95
N ALA A 139 -27.84 -6.26 12.58
CA ALA A 139 -26.92 -7.13 13.30
C ALA A 139 -25.43 -6.82 13.03
N THR A 140 -25.12 -6.00 12.02
CA THR A 140 -23.73 -5.66 11.66
C THR A 140 -23.49 -4.14 11.63
N PRO A 141 -23.76 -3.40 12.73
CA PRO A 141 -23.41 -1.99 12.82
C PRO A 141 -21.87 -1.87 12.79
N GLY A 142 -21.33 -1.35 11.69
CA GLY A 142 -19.88 -1.18 11.53
C GLY A 142 -19.27 -1.76 10.25
N LEU A 143 -20.03 -2.45 9.39
CA LEU A 143 -19.52 -2.96 8.11
C LEU A 143 -18.87 -1.85 7.25
N TYR A 144 -19.50 -0.66 7.24
CA TYR A 144 -18.94 0.54 6.62
C TYR A 144 -17.81 1.15 7.43
N ALA A 145 -17.90 1.15 8.76
CA ALA A 145 -16.82 1.66 9.62
C ALA A 145 -15.49 0.92 9.38
N GLU A 146 -15.54 -0.40 9.15
CA GLU A 146 -14.36 -1.18 8.77
C GLU A 146 -13.82 -0.82 7.36
N ALA A 147 -14.70 -0.55 6.39
CA ALA A 147 -14.30 -0.12 5.05
C ALA A 147 -13.63 1.26 5.08
N THR A 148 -14.26 2.23 5.75
CA THR A 148 -13.75 3.59 5.91
C THR A 148 -12.46 3.58 6.74
N SER A 149 -12.40 2.73 7.77
CA SER A 149 -11.18 2.54 8.57
C SER A 149 -10.05 1.96 7.72
N LEU A 150 -10.31 0.99 6.84
CA LEU A 150 -9.27 0.41 5.98
C LEU A 150 -8.71 1.43 4.98
N VAL A 151 -9.57 2.25 4.37
CA VAL A 151 -9.17 3.34 3.46
C VAL A 151 -8.33 4.37 4.22
N ALA A 152 -8.78 4.81 5.39
CA ALA A 152 -8.06 5.76 6.23
C ALA A 152 -6.69 5.22 6.69
N ILE A 153 -6.62 3.96 7.12
CA ILE A 153 -5.36 3.31 7.51
C ILE A 153 -4.40 3.23 6.32
N ALA A 154 -4.88 2.78 5.16
CA ALA A 154 -4.04 2.68 3.96
C ALA A 154 -3.51 4.05 3.52
N ARG A 155 -4.33 5.09 3.65
CA ARG A 155 -3.96 6.48 3.38
C ARG A 155 -2.87 6.97 4.32
N ASP A 156 -3.08 6.83 5.62
CA ASP A 156 -2.12 7.29 6.64
C ASP A 156 -0.77 6.57 6.50
N GLU A 157 -0.77 5.26 6.28
CA GLU A 157 0.46 4.49 6.11
C GLU A 157 1.19 4.83 4.81
N LEU A 158 0.45 5.01 3.70
CA LEU A 158 1.03 5.43 2.43
C LEU A 158 1.67 6.81 2.54
N LEU A 159 0.97 7.77 3.14
CA LEU A 159 1.46 9.13 3.33
C LEU A 159 2.70 9.13 4.21
N LYS A 160 2.66 8.49 5.39
CA LYS A 160 3.82 8.37 6.30
C LYS A 160 5.04 7.72 5.63
N PHE A 161 4.81 6.71 4.79
CA PHE A 161 5.89 6.04 4.07
C PHE A 161 6.48 6.92 2.97
N ALA A 162 5.64 7.60 2.19
CA ALA A 162 6.07 8.44 1.08
C ALA A 162 6.62 9.80 1.53
N SER A 163 6.24 10.27 2.72
CA SER A 163 6.69 11.53 3.28
C SER A 163 8.05 11.38 3.97
N GLY A 164 9.07 12.08 3.47
CA GLY A 164 10.32 12.30 4.21
C GLY A 164 10.27 13.48 5.18
N SER A 165 9.20 14.29 5.12
CA SER A 165 8.99 15.50 5.93
C SER A 165 7.49 15.82 6.04
N PRO A 166 7.05 16.56 7.07
CA PRO A 166 5.64 16.95 7.24
C PRO A 166 5.13 17.84 6.10
N GLU A 167 5.99 18.66 5.48
CA GLU A 167 5.64 19.47 4.32
C GLU A 167 5.35 18.59 3.10
N THR A 168 6.16 17.54 2.90
CA THR A 168 5.95 16.56 1.83
C THR A 168 4.66 15.77 2.06
N GLU A 169 4.37 15.41 3.30
CA GLU A 169 3.12 14.75 3.69
C GLU A 169 1.90 15.62 3.33
N ALA A 170 1.93 16.91 3.66
CA ALA A 170 0.86 17.84 3.35
C ALA A 170 0.64 17.99 1.83
N LEU A 171 1.71 18.06 1.05
CA LEU A 171 1.64 18.12 -0.42
C LEU A 171 1.07 16.83 -1.01
N LEU A 172 1.51 15.66 -0.54
CA LEU A 172 0.99 14.37 -0.99
C LEU A 172 -0.48 14.21 -0.62
N ARG A 173 -0.89 14.65 0.58
CA ARG A 173 -2.28 14.66 1.02
C ARG A 173 -3.14 15.53 0.11
N SER A 174 -2.72 16.77 -0.13
CA SER A 174 -3.42 17.68 -1.05
C SER A 174 -3.54 17.12 -2.46
N LYS A 175 -2.48 16.46 -2.96
CA LYS A 175 -2.51 15.82 -4.29
C LYS A 175 -3.49 14.65 -4.33
N LEU A 176 -3.52 13.83 -3.29
CA LEU A 176 -4.45 12.71 -3.18
C LEU A 176 -5.91 13.22 -3.12
N ASP A 177 -6.16 14.25 -2.32
CA ASP A 177 -7.48 14.88 -2.20
C ASP A 177 -7.93 15.47 -3.54
N GLY A 178 -7.04 16.13 -4.28
CA GLY A 178 -7.36 16.64 -5.62
C GLY A 178 -7.73 15.52 -6.61
N ILE A 179 -7.02 14.40 -6.60
CA ILE A 179 -7.33 13.25 -7.46
C ILE A 179 -8.66 12.62 -7.04
N SER A 180 -8.85 12.36 -5.74
CA SER A 180 -10.09 11.79 -5.21
C SER A 180 -11.30 12.69 -5.48
N ALA A 181 -11.17 14.00 -5.32
CA ALA A 181 -12.20 14.98 -5.64
C ALA A 181 -12.56 14.94 -7.13
N SER A 182 -11.56 14.99 -8.03
CA SER A 182 -11.80 14.92 -9.47
C SER A 182 -12.50 13.63 -9.92
N LEU A 183 -12.22 12.51 -9.25
CA LEU A 183 -12.88 11.24 -9.52
C LEU A 183 -14.30 11.20 -8.93
N SER A 184 -14.54 11.91 -7.82
CA SER A 184 -15.83 11.97 -7.13
C SER A 184 -16.82 12.95 -7.77
N GLU A 185 -16.36 13.90 -8.60
CA GLU A 185 -17.26 14.79 -9.37
C GLU A 185 -18.24 14.02 -10.26
N GLU A 186 -17.94 12.76 -10.60
CA GLU A 186 -18.82 11.89 -11.36
C GLU A 186 -19.97 11.29 -10.54
N VAL A 187 -19.90 11.29 -9.20
CA VAL A 187 -20.92 10.65 -8.33
C VAL A 187 -21.07 11.32 -6.96
N ASP A 188 -22.30 11.71 -6.61
CA ASP A 188 -22.63 12.30 -5.31
C ASP A 188 -23.18 11.26 -4.31
N ASP A 189 -22.44 10.18 -4.10
CA ASP A 189 -22.81 9.15 -3.13
C ASP A 189 -21.59 8.69 -2.30
N GLY A 190 -21.84 8.21 -1.08
CA GLY A 190 -20.76 7.83 -0.14
C GLY A 190 -19.89 6.68 -0.62
N ILE A 191 -20.42 5.76 -1.43
CA ILE A 191 -19.69 4.61 -1.96
C ILE A 191 -18.86 5.01 -3.18
N GLY A 192 -19.39 5.90 -4.03
CA GLY A 192 -18.63 6.56 -5.09
C GLY A 192 -17.39 7.26 -4.56
N ARG A 193 -17.53 8.02 -3.48
CA ARG A 193 -16.40 8.68 -2.80
C ARG A 193 -15.37 7.67 -2.25
N LEU A 194 -15.82 6.57 -1.64
CA LEU A 194 -14.92 5.51 -1.17
C LEU A 194 -14.16 4.83 -2.32
N TYR A 195 -14.81 4.59 -3.46
CA TYR A 195 -14.14 4.08 -4.65
C TYR A 195 -13.13 5.08 -5.21
N ALA A 196 -13.50 6.35 -5.32
CA ALA A 196 -12.61 7.41 -5.79
C ALA A 196 -11.35 7.51 -4.92
N GLU A 197 -11.50 7.46 -3.59
CA GLU A 197 -10.37 7.43 -2.66
C GLU A 197 -9.53 6.14 -2.81
N ALA A 198 -10.16 4.96 -2.89
CA ALA A 198 -9.43 3.71 -3.09
C ALA A 198 -8.65 3.65 -4.42
N VAL A 199 -9.22 4.16 -5.51
CA VAL A 199 -8.55 4.29 -6.80
C VAL A 199 -7.36 5.25 -6.71
N SER A 200 -7.54 6.40 -6.05
CA SER A 200 -6.47 7.39 -5.88
C SER A 200 -5.29 6.82 -5.05
N LEU A 201 -5.58 6.08 -3.99
CA LEU A 201 -4.59 5.40 -3.15
C LEU A 201 -3.83 4.32 -3.93
N ALA A 202 -4.54 3.47 -4.69
CA ALA A 202 -3.93 2.43 -5.49
C ALA A 202 -3.07 3.01 -6.63
N TRP A 203 -3.48 4.13 -7.21
CA TRP A 203 -2.68 4.86 -8.19
C TRP A 203 -1.39 5.41 -7.57
N MET A 204 -1.46 6.00 -6.38
CA MET A 204 -0.26 6.47 -5.69
C MET A 204 0.69 5.33 -5.30
N ASP A 205 0.18 4.17 -4.86
CA ASP A 205 1.02 3.00 -4.60
C ASP A 205 1.70 2.48 -5.88
N MET A 206 1.00 2.47 -7.01
CA MET A 206 1.58 2.14 -8.31
C MET A 206 2.72 3.10 -8.67
N MET A 207 2.50 4.41 -8.54
CA MET A 207 3.54 5.42 -8.80
C MET A 207 4.75 5.26 -7.88
N ARG A 208 4.51 5.02 -6.59
CA ARG A 208 5.54 4.78 -5.58
C ARG A 208 6.42 3.57 -5.95
N CYS A 209 5.80 2.43 -6.26
CA CYS A 209 6.51 1.23 -6.69
C CYS A 209 7.30 1.46 -7.98
N GLY A 210 6.70 2.15 -8.95
CA GLY A 210 7.35 2.49 -10.22
C GLY A 210 8.58 3.39 -10.04
N ILE A 211 8.49 4.40 -9.17
CA ILE A 211 9.66 5.22 -8.79
C ILE A 211 10.74 4.35 -8.14
N GLY A 212 10.35 3.40 -7.27
CA GLY A 212 11.26 2.43 -6.67
C GLY A 212 12.01 1.59 -7.72
N ALA A 213 11.32 1.13 -8.75
CA ALA A 213 11.91 0.34 -9.84
C ALA A 213 12.88 1.15 -10.72
N LEU A 214 12.65 2.46 -10.88
CA LEU A 214 13.54 3.36 -11.63
C LEU A 214 14.83 3.73 -10.88
N ARG A 215 14.94 3.43 -9.59
CA ARG A 215 16.15 3.76 -8.81
C ARG A 215 17.32 2.88 -9.24
N VAL A 216 18.49 3.49 -9.35
CA VAL A 216 19.75 2.77 -9.58
C VAL A 216 20.06 1.91 -8.37
N SER A 217 19.74 0.62 -8.44
CA SER A 217 20.08 -0.35 -7.40
C SER A 217 21.45 -0.97 -7.67
N THR A 218 22.31 -1.00 -6.66
CA THR A 218 23.56 -1.77 -6.70
C THR A 218 23.34 -3.27 -6.50
N ASP A 219 22.15 -3.66 -6.04
CA ASP A 219 21.76 -5.03 -5.73
C ASP A 219 20.66 -5.55 -6.67
N THR A 220 20.91 -6.70 -7.27
CA THR A 220 19.97 -7.36 -8.20
C THR A 220 18.71 -7.86 -7.51
N LYS A 221 18.77 -8.22 -6.22
CA LYS A 221 17.58 -8.67 -5.47
C LYS A 221 16.62 -7.50 -5.24
N THR A 222 17.16 -6.36 -4.81
CA THR A 222 16.39 -5.13 -4.60
C THR A 222 15.74 -4.64 -5.88
N ALA A 223 16.45 -4.65 -7.02
CA ALA A 223 15.88 -4.30 -8.32
C ALA A 223 14.69 -5.22 -8.69
N LYS A 224 14.89 -6.54 -8.61
CA LYS A 224 13.84 -7.54 -8.88
C LYS A 224 12.61 -7.39 -7.97
N TYR A 225 12.83 -7.02 -6.70
CA TYR A 225 11.72 -6.76 -5.77
C TYR A 225 10.85 -5.61 -6.26
N TRP A 226 11.46 -4.47 -6.61
CA TRP A 226 10.72 -3.28 -7.03
C TRP A 226 10.04 -3.45 -8.39
N ASP A 227 10.67 -4.17 -9.34
CA ASP A 227 10.02 -4.55 -10.60
C ASP A 227 8.74 -5.36 -10.32
N ALA A 228 8.87 -6.41 -9.51
CA ALA A 228 7.73 -7.25 -9.16
C ALA A 228 6.66 -6.50 -8.34
N ALA A 229 7.07 -5.57 -7.46
CA ALA A 229 6.16 -4.74 -6.68
C ALA A 229 5.37 -3.78 -7.58
N THR A 230 6.03 -3.20 -8.59
CA THR A 230 5.40 -2.35 -9.60
C THR A 230 4.36 -3.11 -10.41
N ASP A 231 4.67 -4.32 -10.86
CA ASP A 231 3.72 -5.18 -11.56
C ASP A 231 2.50 -5.50 -10.69
N ARG A 232 2.72 -5.86 -9.42
CA ARG A 232 1.62 -6.17 -8.49
C ARG A 232 0.76 -4.94 -8.23
N ALA A 233 1.37 -3.78 -7.95
CA ALA A 233 0.65 -2.52 -7.71
C ALA A 233 -0.15 -2.07 -8.93
N THR A 234 0.42 -2.16 -10.14
CA THR A 234 -0.27 -1.88 -11.40
C THR A 234 -1.52 -2.76 -11.56
N ARG A 235 -1.38 -4.07 -11.37
CA ARG A 235 -2.52 -5.01 -11.47
C ARG A 235 -3.62 -4.69 -10.46
N ARG A 236 -3.25 -4.34 -9.21
CA ARG A 236 -4.23 -3.94 -8.19
C ARG A 236 -4.98 -2.68 -8.58
N TRP A 237 -4.25 -1.64 -9.00
CA TRP A 237 -4.86 -0.40 -9.44
C TRP A 237 -5.84 -0.64 -10.59
N THR A 238 -5.45 -1.39 -11.62
CA THR A 238 -6.34 -1.73 -12.74
C THR A 238 -7.60 -2.46 -12.29
N ARG A 239 -7.51 -3.37 -11.32
CA ARG A 239 -8.67 -4.09 -10.79
C ARG A 239 -9.61 -3.19 -9.99
N ILE A 240 -9.07 -2.38 -9.07
CA ILE A 240 -9.86 -1.42 -8.29
C ILE A 240 -10.54 -0.41 -9.22
N GLN A 241 -9.81 0.11 -10.20
CA GLN A 241 -10.35 1.00 -11.22
C GLN A 241 -11.45 0.33 -12.06
N ALA A 242 -11.27 -0.94 -12.45
CA ALA A 242 -12.30 -1.67 -13.18
C ALA A 242 -13.59 -1.86 -12.37
N GLU A 243 -13.49 -2.12 -11.06
CA GLU A 243 -14.67 -2.18 -10.17
C GLU A 243 -15.34 -0.80 -10.04
N TYR A 244 -14.56 0.27 -9.90
CA TYR A 244 -15.12 1.63 -9.89
C TYR A 244 -15.86 1.95 -11.20
N GLN A 245 -15.29 1.60 -12.35
CA GLN A 245 -15.94 1.80 -13.64
C GLN A 245 -17.22 0.96 -13.80
N LYS A 246 -17.30 -0.23 -13.21
CA LYS A 246 -18.55 -1.00 -13.15
C LYS A 246 -19.60 -0.30 -12.29
N TYR A 247 -19.19 0.25 -11.15
CA TYR A 247 -20.04 1.04 -10.27
C TYR A 247 -20.61 2.27 -10.99
N LEU A 248 -19.76 3.08 -11.63
CA LEU A 248 -20.19 4.23 -12.43
C LEU A 248 -21.22 3.87 -13.51
N LYS A 249 -21.02 2.75 -14.21
CA LYS A 249 -21.99 2.26 -15.21
C LYS A 249 -23.34 1.92 -14.59
N GLN A 250 -23.36 1.35 -13.39
CA GLN A 250 -24.61 1.05 -12.68
C GLN A 250 -25.33 2.31 -12.23
N VAL A 251 -24.61 3.27 -11.66
CA VAL A 251 -25.18 4.56 -11.25
C VAL A 251 -25.77 5.30 -12.44
N ARG A 252 -25.04 5.40 -13.56
CA ARG A 252 -25.54 6.04 -14.78
C ARG A 252 -26.80 5.36 -15.33
N LYS A 253 -26.85 4.03 -15.28
CA LYS A 253 -28.04 3.28 -15.69
C LYS A 253 -29.25 3.61 -14.81
N ARG A 254 -29.04 3.79 -13.50
CA ARG A 254 -30.09 4.17 -12.54
C ARG A 254 -30.57 5.61 -12.73
N SER A 255 -29.69 6.55 -13.06
CA SER A 255 -30.10 7.95 -13.33
C SER A 255 -30.95 8.12 -14.60
N THR A 256 -30.96 7.12 -15.49
CA THR A 256 -31.72 7.14 -16.76
C THR A 256 -33.04 6.38 -16.71
N SER A 257 -33.31 5.65 -15.62
CA SER A 257 -34.54 4.86 -15.40
C SER A 257 -35.44 5.53 -14.39
#